data_AF-A0AAW9KJ79-F1
#
_entry.id   AF-A0AAW9KJ79-F1
#
_cell.length_a   1.000
_cell.length_b   1.000
_cell.length_c   1.000
_cell.angle_alpha   90.00
_cell.angle_beta   90.00
_cell.angle_gamma   90.00
#
_symmetry.space_group_name_H-M   'P 1'
#
loop_
_entity.id
_entity.type
_entity.pdbx_description
1 polymer ?
#
loop_
_entity_poly.entity_id
_entity_poly.type
_entity_poly.pdbx_seq_one_letter_code
_entity_poly.pdbx_strand_id
1 'polypeptide(L)'
;HKSIFCYEAGEELTVENVKKFSRFHPRCGTNFLFLIMFVSIIIFTFTGWGGFLERLTLRILLIPVVSGITYELIRWLGKNNNKLSKVIAYPGLKLQELTTKEPDDDQIEVAIAALMSAEGIKPKENTIGELLQIGSKRLKRKKIEKYMLDTQLLLGNVLAKDKLYIITNRDKKVSINDEKEFFKLIEKRENRM
;
A
#
# COMPACT_ATOMS: atom_id res chain seq x y z
N HIS A 1 -2.32 -6.13 -4.40
CA HIS A 1 -3.72 -6.55 -4.14
C HIS A 1 -4.03 -6.64 -2.66
N LYS A 2 -3.26 -7.42 -1.88
CA LYS A 2 -3.50 -7.57 -0.44
C LYS A 2 -3.55 -6.23 0.33
N SER A 3 -2.58 -5.33 0.09
CA SER A 3 -2.56 -4.01 0.75
C SER A 3 -3.76 -3.14 0.38
N ILE A 4 -4.24 -3.24 -0.86
CA ILE A 4 -5.44 -2.54 -1.33
C ILE A 4 -6.69 -3.10 -0.63
N PHE A 5 -6.83 -4.42 -0.51
CA PHE A 5 -7.94 -5.00 0.25
C PHE A 5 -7.93 -4.59 1.72
N CYS A 6 -6.76 -4.57 2.36
CA CYS A 6 -6.60 -4.09 3.74
C CYS A 6 -7.05 -2.63 3.88
N TYR A 7 -6.65 -1.78 2.93
CA TYR A 7 -7.05 -0.38 2.86
C TYR A 7 -8.56 -0.22 2.67
N GLU A 8 -9.15 -0.96 1.73
CA GLU A 8 -10.59 -0.94 1.45
C GLU A 8 -11.43 -1.49 2.60
N ALA A 9 -10.89 -2.40 3.39
CA ALA A 9 -11.49 -2.91 4.62
C ALA A 9 -11.39 -1.92 5.80
N GLY A 10 -10.62 -0.83 5.65
CA GLY A 10 -10.37 0.14 6.71
C GLY A 10 -9.50 -0.39 7.85
N GLU A 11 -8.76 -1.49 7.61
CA GLU A 11 -7.81 -2.03 8.59
C GLU A 11 -6.49 -1.26 8.57
N GLU A 12 -5.79 -1.23 9.71
CA GLU A 12 -4.48 -0.60 9.80
C GLU A 12 -3.49 -1.32 8.87
N LEU A 13 -2.77 -0.55 8.05
CA LEU A 13 -1.81 -1.04 7.06
C LEU A 13 -0.54 -1.58 7.72
N THR A 14 -0.65 -2.73 8.36
CA THR A 14 0.46 -3.50 8.94
C THR A 14 0.67 -4.78 8.14
N VAL A 15 1.90 -5.32 8.18
CA VAL A 15 2.22 -6.59 7.50
C VAL A 15 1.29 -7.71 7.95
N GLU A 16 0.99 -7.77 9.25
CA GLU A 16 0.13 -8.79 9.87
C GLU A 16 -1.31 -8.73 9.36
N ASN A 17 -1.88 -7.53 9.19
CA ASN A 17 -3.23 -7.36 8.66
C ASN A 17 -3.27 -7.64 7.16
N VAL A 18 -2.31 -7.09 6.41
CA VAL A 18 -2.24 -7.26 4.95
C VAL A 18 -2.13 -8.74 4.55
N LYS A 19 -1.39 -9.56 5.30
CA LYS A 19 -1.25 -11.01 5.03
C LYS A 19 -2.57 -11.76 4.97
N LYS A 20 -3.57 -11.35 5.77
CA LYS A 20 -4.88 -12.02 5.88
C LYS A 20 -5.71 -11.92 4.59
N PHE A 21 -5.43 -10.91 3.76
CA PHE A 21 -6.21 -10.64 2.56
C PHE A 21 -5.78 -11.50 1.37
N SER A 22 -6.70 -11.67 0.41
CA SER A 22 -6.44 -12.44 -0.81
C SER A 22 -5.52 -11.69 -1.77
N ARG A 23 -4.67 -12.43 -2.48
CA ARG A 23 -3.91 -11.91 -3.61
C ARG A 23 -4.74 -11.75 -4.88
N PHE A 24 -5.97 -12.26 -4.92
CA PHE A 24 -6.84 -12.22 -6.10
C PHE A 24 -7.84 -11.08 -6.03
N HIS A 25 -7.69 -10.10 -6.91
CA HIS A 25 -8.50 -8.89 -6.89
C HIS A 25 -9.39 -8.80 -8.14
N PRO A 26 -10.73 -8.65 -8.00
CA PRO A 26 -11.65 -8.60 -9.14
C PRO A 26 -11.45 -7.34 -10.00
N ARG A 27 -10.94 -6.25 -9.40
CA ARG A 27 -10.57 -5.00 -10.11
C ARG A 27 -9.13 -4.95 -10.63
N CYS A 28 -8.40 -6.06 -10.66
CA CYS A 28 -7.01 -6.08 -11.14
C CYS A 28 -6.92 -5.72 -12.64
N GLY A 29 -5.84 -5.05 -13.06
CA GLY A 29 -5.52 -4.79 -14.46
C GLY A 29 -5.45 -6.05 -15.33
N THR A 30 -5.08 -7.20 -14.77
CA THR A 30 -5.14 -8.49 -15.48
C THR A 30 -6.57 -8.88 -15.86
N ASN A 31 -7.54 -8.62 -14.97
CA ASN A 31 -8.95 -8.81 -15.29
C ASN A 31 -9.43 -7.77 -16.32
N PHE A 32 -8.91 -6.54 -16.26
CA PHE A 32 -9.18 -5.51 -17.26
C PHE A 32 -8.74 -5.95 -18.66
N LEU A 33 -7.51 -6.44 -18.80
CA LEU A 33 -6.98 -6.90 -20.08
C LEU A 33 -7.73 -8.13 -20.63
N PHE A 34 -8.20 -9.01 -19.75
CA PHE A 34 -9.04 -10.12 -20.19
C PHE A 34 -10.40 -9.64 -20.73
N LEU A 35 -11.05 -8.73 -19.99
CA LEU A 35 -12.35 -8.20 -20.39
C LEU A 35 -12.25 -7.34 -21.65
N ILE A 36 -11.20 -6.54 -21.81
CA ILE A 36 -11.03 -5.69 -22.99
C ILE A 36 -10.86 -6.55 -24.24
N MET A 37 -10.14 -7.68 -24.15
CA MET A 37 -9.99 -8.64 -25.23
C MET A 37 -11.34 -9.25 -25.61
N PHE A 38 -12.11 -9.70 -24.61
CA PHE A 38 -13.42 -10.31 -24.84
C PHE A 38 -14.41 -9.32 -25.47
N VAL A 39 -14.51 -8.11 -24.92
CA VAL A 39 -15.35 -7.03 -25.45
C VAL A 39 -14.91 -6.64 -26.86
N SER A 40 -13.60 -6.58 -27.13
CA SER A 40 -13.07 -6.30 -28.47
C SER A 40 -13.53 -7.36 -29.48
N ILE A 41 -13.43 -8.66 -29.14
CA ILE A 41 -13.86 -9.74 -30.03
C ILE A 41 -15.35 -9.58 -30.37
N ILE A 42 -16.20 -9.33 -29.36
CA ILE A 42 -17.64 -9.14 -29.58
C ILE A 42 -17.90 -7.95 -30.51
N ILE A 43 -17.33 -6.78 -30.21
CA ILE A 43 -17.59 -5.56 -30.98
C ILE A 43 -17.08 -5.71 -32.43
N PHE A 44 -15.86 -6.20 -32.62
CA PHE A 44 -15.27 -6.33 -33.94
C PHE A 44 -15.85 -7.48 -34.77
N THR A 45 -16.57 -8.43 -34.14
CA THR A 45 -17.32 -9.46 -34.89
C THR A 45 -18.43 -8.82 -35.75
N PHE A 46 -18.99 -7.69 -35.31
CA PHE A 46 -20.04 -6.98 -36.06
C PHE A 46 -19.52 -6.00 -37.12
N THR A 47 -18.21 -5.70 -37.15
CA THR A 47 -17.64 -4.69 -38.06
C THR A 47 -17.27 -5.21 -39.46
N GLY A 48 -17.47 -6.50 -39.74
CA GLY A 48 -17.24 -7.09 -41.06
C GLY A 48 -15.76 -7.22 -41.46
N TRP A 49 -15.53 -7.76 -42.67
CA TRP A 49 -14.20 -8.08 -43.21
C TRP A 49 -13.84 -7.19 -44.40
N GLY A 50 -14.04 -5.87 -44.26
CA GLY A 50 -13.68 -4.88 -45.29
C GLY A 50 -12.17 -4.77 -45.56
N GLY A 51 -11.80 -3.74 -46.33
CA GLY A 51 -10.41 -3.47 -46.73
C GLY A 51 -9.49 -3.14 -45.54
N PHE A 52 -8.17 -3.18 -45.74
CA PHE A 52 -7.19 -2.94 -44.67
C PHE A 52 -7.35 -1.57 -44.00
N LEU A 53 -7.47 -0.50 -44.80
CA LEU A 53 -7.59 0.88 -44.30
C LEU A 53 -8.91 1.09 -43.53
N GLU A 54 -10.01 0.56 -44.06
CA GLU A 54 -11.33 0.61 -43.43
C GLU A 54 -11.34 -0.12 -42.08
N ARG A 55 -10.69 -1.29 -42.00
CA ARG A 55 -10.55 -2.02 -40.74
C ARG A 55 -9.71 -1.26 -39.72
N LEU A 56 -8.63 -0.61 -40.16
CA LEU A 56 -7.75 0.14 -39.28
C LEU A 56 -8.46 1.37 -38.70
N THR A 57 -9.18 2.12 -39.53
CA THR A 57 -9.94 3.30 -39.09
C THR A 57 -11.05 2.92 -38.12
N LEU A 58 -11.83 1.87 -38.41
CA LEU A 58 -12.86 1.36 -37.51
C LEU A 58 -12.28 0.92 -36.16
N ARG A 59 -11.12 0.24 -36.16
CA ARG A 59 -10.47 -0.17 -34.90
C ARG A 59 -10.09 1.03 -34.05
N ILE A 60 -9.43 2.03 -34.62
CA ILE A 60 -9.02 3.23 -33.88
C ILE A 60 -10.24 3.98 -33.34
N LEU A 61 -11.29 4.13 -34.16
CA LEU A 61 -12.51 4.84 -33.78
C LEU A 61 -13.27 4.12 -32.65
N LEU A 62 -13.22 2.78 -32.60
CA LEU A 62 -13.93 1.99 -31.60
C LEU A 62 -13.14 1.75 -30.32
N ILE A 63 -11.87 2.15 -30.21
CA ILE A 63 -11.07 2.04 -28.98
C ILE A 63 -11.80 2.67 -27.77
N PRO A 64 -12.35 3.90 -27.85
CA PRO A 64 -13.07 4.51 -26.74
C PRO A 64 -14.33 3.72 -26.34
N VAL A 65 -15.04 3.15 -27.31
CA VAL A 65 -16.27 2.36 -27.08
C VAL A 65 -15.95 1.06 -26.34
N VAL A 66 -14.95 0.32 -26.84
CA VAL A 66 -14.43 -0.90 -26.19
C VAL A 66 -13.98 -0.60 -24.77
N SER A 67 -13.21 0.48 -24.58
CA SER A 67 -12.68 0.88 -23.27
C SER A 67 -13.79 1.29 -22.31
N GLY A 68 -14.78 2.04 -22.77
CA GLY A 68 -15.92 2.46 -21.96
C GLY A 68 -16.78 1.29 -21.48
N ILE A 69 -17.11 0.35 -22.37
CA ILE A 69 -17.86 -0.87 -22.01
C ILE A 69 -17.06 -1.71 -21.02
N THR A 70 -15.76 -1.88 -21.26
CA THR A 70 -14.88 -2.63 -20.36
C THR A 70 -14.80 -2.00 -18.97
N TYR A 71 -14.67 -0.68 -18.90
CA TYR A 71 -14.64 0.06 -17.64
C TYR A 71 -15.94 -0.15 -16.83
N GLU A 72 -17.11 -0.01 -17.46
CA GLU A 72 -18.39 -0.20 -16.78
C GLU A 72 -18.58 -1.66 -16.31
N LEU A 73 -18.14 -2.65 -17.10
CA LEU A 73 -18.16 -4.05 -16.67
C LEU A 73 -17.29 -4.26 -15.43
N ILE A 74 -16.08 -3.71 -15.37
CA ILE A 74 -15.17 -3.87 -14.22
C ILE A 74 -15.70 -3.13 -12.99
N ARG A 75 -16.26 -1.93 -13.20
CA ARG A 75 -16.93 -1.17 -12.15
C ARG A 75 -18.10 -1.96 -11.57
N TRP A 76 -18.89 -2.62 -12.42
CA TRP A 76 -19.99 -3.49 -12.02
C TRP A 76 -19.49 -4.74 -11.26
N LEU A 77 -18.42 -5.38 -11.73
CA LEU A 77 -17.77 -6.51 -11.04
C LEU A 77 -17.25 -6.12 -9.65
N GLY A 78 -16.75 -4.89 -9.49
CA GLY A 78 -16.26 -4.38 -8.21
C GLY A 78 -17.39 -4.03 -7.22
N LYS A 79 -18.58 -3.68 -7.71
CA LYS A 79 -19.74 -3.31 -6.86
C LYS A 79 -20.61 -4.50 -6.46
N ASN A 80 -20.68 -5.54 -7.30
CA ASN A 80 -21.64 -6.63 -7.12
C ASN A 80 -20.96 -7.96 -6.75
N ASN A 81 -21.49 -8.63 -5.73
CA ASN A 81 -21.02 -9.95 -5.28
C ASN A 81 -21.96 -11.10 -5.71
N ASN A 82 -22.66 -10.93 -6.83
CA ASN A 82 -23.66 -11.88 -7.32
C ASN A 82 -23.01 -13.07 -8.04
N LYS A 83 -23.74 -14.19 -8.21
CA LYS A 83 -23.21 -15.38 -8.92
C LYS A 83 -22.69 -15.06 -10.33
N LEU A 84 -23.36 -14.16 -11.06
CA LEU A 84 -22.95 -13.71 -12.39
C LEU A 84 -21.61 -12.96 -12.38
N SER A 85 -21.39 -12.05 -11.41
CA SER A 85 -20.13 -11.32 -11.33
C SER A 85 -18.96 -12.24 -11.00
N LYS A 86 -19.17 -13.25 -10.15
CA LYS A 86 -18.16 -14.27 -9.87
C LYS A 86 -17.80 -15.10 -11.10
N VAL A 87 -18.77 -15.50 -11.92
CA VAL A 87 -18.51 -16.25 -13.15
C VAL A 87 -17.70 -15.43 -14.15
N ILE A 88 -18.07 -14.16 -14.35
CA ILE A 88 -17.37 -13.27 -15.29
C ILE A 88 -15.95 -12.95 -14.80
N ALA A 89 -15.74 -12.75 -13.50
CA ALA A 89 -14.42 -12.48 -12.93
C ALA A 89 -13.54 -13.74 -12.82
N TYR A 90 -14.14 -14.94 -12.74
CA TYR A 90 -13.44 -16.21 -12.55
C TYR A 90 -12.23 -16.43 -13.48
N PRO A 91 -12.32 -16.28 -14.82
CA PRO A 91 -11.17 -16.48 -15.71
C PRO A 91 -10.02 -15.52 -15.39
N GLY A 92 -10.32 -14.26 -15.10
CA GLY A 92 -9.32 -13.26 -14.70
C GLY A 92 -8.67 -13.58 -13.35
N LEU A 93 -9.42 -14.13 -12.41
CA LEU A 93 -8.90 -14.59 -11.11
C LEU A 93 -8.02 -15.83 -11.27
N LYS A 94 -8.40 -16.77 -12.14
CA LYS A 94 -7.60 -17.97 -12.44
C LYS A 94 -6.27 -17.61 -13.11
N LEU A 95 -6.28 -16.59 -13.97
CA LEU A 95 -5.05 -16.07 -14.55
C LEU A 95 -4.14 -15.46 -13.47
N GLN A 96 -4.70 -14.74 -12.49
CA GLN A 96 -3.93 -14.26 -11.34
C GLN A 96 -3.38 -15.41 -10.48
N GLU A 97 -4.11 -16.52 -10.35
CA GLU A 97 -3.62 -17.73 -9.67
C GLU A 97 -2.36 -18.29 -10.34
N LEU A 98 -2.30 -18.25 -11.67
CA LEU A 98 -1.16 -18.70 -12.46
C LEU A 98 0.03 -17.71 -12.40
N THR A 99 -0.23 -16.40 -12.42
CA THR A 99 0.82 -15.39 -12.61
C THR A 99 1.34 -14.76 -11.33
N THR A 100 0.68 -14.96 -10.20
CA THR A 100 1.11 -14.39 -8.92
C THR A 100 1.68 -15.46 -7.99
N LYS A 101 2.35 -15.05 -6.92
CA LYS A 101 2.74 -15.88 -5.77
C LYS A 101 2.37 -15.14 -4.47
N GLU A 102 2.34 -15.86 -3.36
CA GLU A 102 2.27 -15.23 -2.03
C GLU A 102 3.54 -14.38 -1.78
N PRO A 103 3.39 -13.09 -1.43
CA PRO A 103 4.52 -12.21 -1.19
C PRO A 103 5.16 -12.48 0.18
N ASP A 104 6.45 -12.14 0.29
CA ASP A 104 7.15 -12.09 1.57
C ASP A 104 6.83 -10.80 2.36
N ASP A 105 7.31 -10.75 3.60
CA ASP A 105 7.02 -9.66 4.54
C ASP A 105 7.61 -8.33 4.03
N ASP A 106 8.82 -8.37 3.49
CA ASP A 106 9.52 -7.19 2.95
C ASP A 106 8.76 -6.61 1.73
N GLN A 107 8.25 -7.46 0.84
CA GLN A 107 7.40 -7.05 -0.28
C GLN A 107 6.10 -6.42 0.18
N ILE A 108 5.51 -6.93 1.28
CA ILE A 108 4.31 -6.35 1.87
C ILE A 108 4.61 -4.96 2.44
N GLU A 109 5.73 -4.77 3.13
CA GLU A 109 6.15 -3.45 3.65
C GLU A 109 6.34 -2.44 2.53
N VAL A 110 7.03 -2.82 1.44
CA VAL A 110 7.20 -1.96 0.27
C VAL A 110 5.84 -1.63 -0.36
N ALA A 111 4.94 -2.60 -0.46
CA ALA A 111 3.60 -2.38 -1.01
C ALA A 111 2.75 -1.44 -0.14
N ILE A 112 2.86 -1.54 1.18
CA ILE A 112 2.23 -0.62 2.13
C ILE A 112 2.79 0.78 1.94
N ALA A 113 4.12 0.94 1.92
CA ALA A 113 4.77 2.24 1.75
C ALA A 113 4.38 2.91 0.43
N ALA A 114 4.36 2.14 -0.67
CA ALA A 114 3.92 2.63 -1.98
C ALA A 114 2.45 3.07 -1.97
N LEU A 115 1.56 2.27 -1.36
CA LEU A 115 0.14 2.61 -1.25
C LEU A 115 -0.08 3.88 -0.42
N MET A 116 0.59 3.99 0.73
CA MET A 116 0.50 5.17 1.58
C MET A 116 0.98 6.43 0.86
N SER A 117 2.08 6.33 0.10
CA SER A 117 2.58 7.43 -0.71
C SER A 117 1.60 7.83 -1.82
N ALA A 118 0.95 6.86 -2.48
CA ALA A 118 0.00 7.11 -3.56
C ALA A 118 -1.30 7.75 -3.06
N GLU A 119 -1.82 7.30 -1.92
CA GLU A 119 -3.04 7.82 -1.29
C GLU A 119 -2.77 9.09 -0.45
N GLY A 120 -1.51 9.53 -0.33
CA GLY A 120 -1.13 10.69 0.50
C GLY A 120 -1.31 10.44 2.00
N ILE A 121 -1.37 9.17 2.43
CA ILE A 121 -1.48 8.77 3.83
C ILE A 121 -0.11 8.98 4.46
N LYS A 122 -0.02 9.97 5.34
CA LYS A 122 1.18 10.13 6.16
C LYS A 122 1.25 8.96 7.13
N PRO A 123 2.41 8.29 7.26
CA PRO A 123 2.58 7.29 8.30
C PRO A 123 2.39 7.94 9.66
N LYS A 124 1.99 7.11 10.62
CA LYS A 124 1.76 7.54 12.00
C LYS A 124 3.06 8.09 12.59
N GLU A 125 3.19 9.41 12.58
CA GLU A 125 4.30 10.11 13.23
C GLU A 125 4.12 9.98 14.74
N ASN A 126 5.14 9.42 15.40
CA ASN A 126 5.16 9.36 16.84
C ASN A 126 5.38 10.76 17.42
N THR A 127 4.73 11.03 18.54
CA THR A 127 4.95 12.24 19.33
C THR A 127 6.27 12.15 20.09
N ILE A 128 6.85 13.30 20.45
CA ILE A 128 8.04 13.37 21.32
C ILE A 128 7.81 12.54 22.59
N GLY A 129 6.62 12.59 23.19
CA GLY A 129 6.24 11.83 24.37
C GLY A 129 6.30 10.32 24.17
N GLU A 130 5.76 9.82 23.05
CA GLU A 130 5.79 8.41 22.68
C GLU A 130 7.24 7.92 22.44
N LEU A 131 8.03 8.69 21.68
CA LEU A 131 9.44 8.35 21.43
C LEU A 131 10.26 8.28 22.71
N LEU A 132 10.05 9.21 23.65
CA LEU A 132 10.68 9.19 24.96
C LEU A 132 10.30 7.94 25.77
N GLN A 133 9.02 7.53 25.74
CA GLN A 133 8.58 6.31 26.43
C GLN A 133 9.21 5.07 25.81
N ILE A 134 9.20 4.95 24.48
CA ILE A 134 9.75 3.81 23.76
C ILE A 134 11.26 3.70 24.00
N GLY A 135 12.00 4.80 23.80
CA GLY A 135 13.46 4.85 24.00
C GLY A 135 13.84 4.56 25.46
N SER A 136 13.13 5.15 26.42
CA SER A 136 13.38 4.89 27.84
C SER A 136 13.16 3.43 28.22
N LYS A 137 12.10 2.80 27.69
CA LYS A 137 11.79 1.38 27.93
C LYS A 137 12.87 0.46 27.35
N ARG A 138 13.39 0.79 26.16
CA ARG A 138 14.49 0.10 25.49
C ARG A 138 15.79 0.14 26.31
N LEU A 139 16.26 1.34 26.66
CA LEU A 139 17.48 1.52 27.47
C LEU A 139 17.33 0.92 28.89
N LYS A 140 16.15 1.02 29.50
CA LYS A 140 15.85 0.40 30.80
C LYS A 140 15.97 -1.12 30.77
N ARG A 141 15.54 -1.78 29.68
CA ARG A 141 15.69 -3.24 29.51
C ARG A 141 17.15 -3.68 29.49
N LYS A 142 18.05 -2.84 28.98
CA LYS A 142 19.51 -3.04 28.99
C LYS A 142 20.18 -2.63 30.31
N LYS A 143 19.41 -2.31 31.36
CA LYS A 143 19.89 -1.90 32.69
C LYS A 143 20.78 -0.64 32.68
N ILE A 144 20.57 0.28 31.73
CA ILE A 144 21.26 1.57 31.71
C ILE A 144 20.65 2.47 32.79
N GLU A 145 21.43 2.91 33.77
CA GLU A 145 20.93 3.66 34.93
C GLU A 145 20.32 5.03 34.54
N LYS A 146 21.00 5.77 33.65
CA LYS A 146 20.57 7.11 33.21
C LYS A 146 19.63 7.08 31.99
N TYR A 147 18.83 6.02 31.84
CA TYR A 147 18.00 5.79 30.66
C TYR A 147 17.08 6.96 30.29
N MET A 148 16.42 7.63 31.25
CA MET A 148 15.54 8.76 30.95
C MET A 148 16.30 9.98 30.41
N LEU A 149 17.43 10.29 31.04
CA LEU A 149 18.26 11.44 30.66
C LEU A 149 18.90 11.20 29.29
N ASP A 150 19.44 10.00 29.07
CA ASP A 150 20.05 9.61 27.80
C ASP A 150 19.00 9.69 26.67
N THR A 151 17.80 9.18 26.89
CA THR A 151 16.73 9.25 25.88
C THR A 151 16.36 10.70 25.53
N GLN A 152 16.24 11.58 26.54
CA GLN A 152 15.94 13.00 26.34
C GLN A 152 17.04 13.74 25.58
N LEU A 153 18.31 13.48 25.91
CA LEU A 153 19.46 14.11 25.26
C LEU A 153 19.62 13.63 23.82
N LEU A 154 19.46 12.32 23.58
CA LEU A 154 19.54 11.76 22.23
C LEU A 154 18.44 12.33 21.33
N LEU A 155 17.19 12.40 21.82
CA LEU A 155 16.10 12.99 21.06
C LEU A 155 16.29 14.50 20.83
N GLY A 156 16.78 15.22 21.85
CA GLY A 156 17.14 16.64 21.72
C GLY A 156 18.22 16.88 20.66
N ASN A 157 19.23 16.02 20.62
CA ASN A 157 20.29 16.10 19.63
C ASN A 157 19.78 15.92 18.20
N VAL A 158 18.90 14.94 17.96
CA VAL A 158 18.32 14.72 16.62
C VAL A 158 17.45 15.90 16.19
N LEU A 159 16.62 16.42 17.09
CA LEU A 159 15.73 17.53 16.77
C LEU A 159 16.45 18.90 16.73
N ALA A 160 17.75 18.94 17.06
CA ALA A 160 18.50 20.17 17.32
C ALA A 160 17.77 21.10 18.31
N LYS A 161 17.19 20.50 19.36
CA LYS A 161 16.45 21.18 20.43
C LYS A 161 17.05 20.86 21.79
N ASP A 162 16.87 21.78 22.71
CA ASP A 162 17.31 21.61 24.08
C ASP A 162 16.34 20.72 24.87
N LYS A 163 16.81 20.25 26.02
CA LYS A 163 16.04 19.37 26.90
C LYS A 163 14.71 20.00 27.35
N LEU A 164 14.68 21.31 27.57
CA LEU A 164 13.47 22.02 28.02
C LEU A 164 12.38 21.91 26.97
N TYR A 165 12.72 22.10 25.69
CA TYR A 165 11.79 21.94 24.57
C TYR A 165 11.20 20.52 24.52
N ILE A 166 12.05 19.49 24.66
CA ILE A 166 11.63 18.08 24.64
C ILE A 166 10.63 17.75 25.76
N ILE A 167 10.82 18.33 26.95
CA ILE A 167 9.95 18.09 28.11
C ILE A 167 8.63 18.85 27.99
N THR A 168 8.66 20.05 27.41
CA THR A 168 7.48 20.93 27.32
C THR A 168 6.58 20.65 26.12
N ASN A 169 7.12 20.04 25.05
CA ASN A 169 6.40 19.82 23.78
C ASN A 169 6.16 18.33 23.49
N ARG A 170 5.66 17.57 24.48
CA ARG A 170 5.56 16.11 24.37
C ARG A 170 4.54 15.63 23.33
N ASP A 171 3.61 16.49 22.96
CA ASP A 171 2.53 16.28 21.98
C ASP A 171 2.96 16.56 20.54
N LYS A 172 4.11 17.22 20.32
CA LYS A 172 4.60 17.49 18.97
C LYS A 172 5.00 16.20 18.26
N LYS A 173 4.56 16.07 17.01
CA LYS A 173 4.92 15.00 16.11
C LYS A 173 6.35 15.16 15.61
N VAL A 174 7.04 14.04 15.46
CA VAL A 174 8.42 13.97 14.98
C VAL A 174 8.43 13.39 13.56
N SER A 175 9.29 13.93 12.70
CA SER A 175 9.40 13.43 11.33
C SER A 175 9.96 12.00 11.33
N ILE A 176 9.59 11.20 10.33
CA ILE A 176 10.02 9.80 10.22
C ILE A 176 11.56 9.69 10.13
N ASN A 177 12.22 10.66 9.48
CA ASN A 177 13.67 10.67 9.36
C ASN A 177 14.34 10.91 10.72
N ASP A 178 13.85 11.89 11.47
CA ASP A 178 14.33 12.16 12.83
C ASP A 178 14.04 10.97 13.76
N GLU A 179 12.89 10.33 13.62
CA GLU A 179 12.56 9.13 14.37
C GLU A 179 13.53 7.98 14.08
N LYS A 180 13.85 7.71 12.81
CA LYS A 180 14.83 6.70 12.40
C LYS A 180 16.22 7.02 12.96
N GLU A 181 16.64 8.27 12.89
CA GLU A 181 17.94 8.71 13.41
C GLU A 181 17.99 8.59 14.94
N PHE A 182 16.91 8.94 15.63
CA PHE A 182 16.77 8.74 17.07
C PHE A 182 16.90 7.27 17.45
N PHE A 183 16.20 6.36 16.76
CA PHE A 183 16.33 4.92 17.05
C PHE A 183 17.71 4.36 16.74
N LYS A 184 18.39 4.85 15.70
CA LYS A 184 19.78 4.50 15.40
C LYS A 184 20.73 4.92 16.53
N LEU A 185 20.52 6.10 17.13
CA LEU A 185 21.30 6.54 18.29
C LEU A 185 20.99 5.74 19.55
N ILE A 186 19.74 5.37 19.77
CA ILE A 186 19.33 4.49 20.88
C ILE A 186 20.01 3.12 20.75
N GLU A 187 19.99 2.51 19.57
CA GLU A 187 20.67 1.23 19.32
C GLU A 187 22.19 1.33 19.55
N LYS A 188 22.82 2.41 19.07
CA LYS A 188 24.25 2.67 19.35
C LYS A 188 24.54 2.83 20.85
N ARG A 189 23.58 3.38 21.61
CA ARG A 189 23.69 3.51 23.07
C ARG A 189 23.50 2.17 23.78
N GLU A 190 22.59 1.32 23.30
CA GLU A 190 22.38 -0.04 23.80
C GLU A 190 23.63 -0.92 23.60
N ASN A 191 24.32 -0.78 22.47
CA ASN A 191 25.50 -1.56 22.11
C ASN A 191 26.82 -0.98 22.65
N ARG A 192 26.78 0.13 23.42
CA ARG A 192 27.95 0.76 24.05
C ARG A 192 28.25 0.21 25.45
N MET A 193 27.58 -0.87 25.86
CA MET A 193 27.90 -1.72 27.02
C MET A 193 28.65 -2.96 26.54
#